data_AF-Q3IVP5-F1
#
_entry.id   AF-Q3IVP5-F1
#
_cell.length_a   1.000
_cell.length_b   1.000
_cell.length_c   1.000
_cell.angle_alpha   90.00
_cell.angle_beta   90.00
_cell.angle_gamma   90.00
#
_symmetry.space_group_name_H-M   'P 1'
#
loop_
_entity.id
_entity.type
_entity.pdbx_description
1 polymer ?
#
loop_
_entity_poly.entity_id
_entity_poly.type
_entity_poly.pdbx_seq_one_letter_code
_entity_poly.pdbx_strand_id
1 'polypeptide(L)'
;MLTTVTLVDGSVLDLAAWPLPEGMEDGTLNRAQLARAFSVSENTITKWISQGMPVMSDGQNGVAYEFRLRHCYAWRMERDARARAAKAQGDRLAAQAALAFRNLDEDQAEEEAELTADDLKKWSEAEYHRNRVAEQRGDLVRAGRMRELLEELMVSFGNALDTLPDFCELNFSLSAEQVAKLQERCDAARIDARARIEAALLRPGEVVAMGAQKALDL
;
A
#
# COMPACT_ATOMS: atom_id res chain seq x y z
N MET A 1 -46.52 12.28 10.39
CA MET A 1 -45.89 11.25 9.54
C MET A 1 -44.99 10.42 10.44
N LEU A 2 -44.93 9.09 10.28
CA LEU A 2 -43.98 8.25 11.03
C LEU A 2 -42.56 8.71 10.67
N THR A 3 -41.82 9.17 11.67
CA THR A 3 -40.45 9.67 11.56
C THR A 3 -39.40 8.57 11.73
N THR A 4 -39.80 7.40 12.20
CA THR A 4 -38.92 6.26 12.41
C THR A 4 -39.54 4.99 11.83
N VAL A 5 -38.69 4.02 11.47
CA VAL A 5 -39.09 2.67 11.08
C VAL A 5 -38.24 1.64 11.81
N THR A 6 -38.87 0.62 12.38
CA THR A 6 -38.17 -0.51 12.99
C THR A 6 -37.83 -1.53 11.90
N LEU A 7 -36.55 -1.91 11.83
CA LEU A 7 -36.05 -2.92 10.90
C LEU A 7 -36.25 -4.34 11.45
N VAL A 8 -36.04 -5.34 10.59
CA VAL A 8 -36.21 -6.77 10.91
C VAL A 8 -35.26 -7.22 12.03
N ASP A 9 -34.09 -6.61 12.14
CA ASP A 9 -33.10 -6.88 13.20
C ASP A 9 -33.41 -6.17 14.53
N GLY A 10 -34.54 -5.46 14.63
CA GLY A 10 -34.97 -4.70 15.80
C GLY A 10 -34.33 -3.32 15.93
N SER A 11 -33.44 -2.91 15.02
CA SER A 11 -32.88 -1.56 15.00
C SER A 11 -33.91 -0.54 14.53
N VAL A 12 -33.77 0.72 14.98
CA VAL A 12 -34.68 1.82 14.62
C VAL A 12 -33.95 2.77 13.69
N LEU A 13 -34.49 2.92 12.48
CA LEU A 13 -34.00 3.85 11.47
C LEU A 13 -34.78 5.17 11.55
N ASP A 14 -34.06 6.28 11.71
CA ASP A 14 -34.61 7.62 11.61
C ASP A 14 -34.74 8.05 10.13
N LEU A 15 -35.97 8.29 9.71
CA LEU A 15 -36.30 8.69 8.34
C LEU A 15 -35.99 10.17 8.09
N ALA A 16 -35.99 11.01 9.14
CA ALA A 16 -35.66 12.42 9.01
C ALA A 16 -34.17 12.67 8.75
N ALA A 17 -33.30 11.72 9.14
CA ALA A 17 -31.87 11.76 8.82
C ALA A 17 -31.59 11.58 7.31
N TRP A 18 -32.50 10.94 6.58
CA TRP A 18 -32.35 10.62 5.16
C TRP A 18 -33.65 10.89 4.38
N PRO A 19 -34.05 12.16 4.25
CA PRO A 19 -35.30 12.52 3.59
C PRO A 19 -35.24 12.21 2.10
N LEU A 20 -36.39 11.93 1.49
CA LEU A 20 -36.48 11.82 0.03
C LEU A 20 -36.02 13.14 -0.61
N PRO A 21 -35.42 13.07 -1.82
CA PRO A 21 -35.05 14.27 -2.57
C PRO A 21 -36.23 15.21 -2.78
N GLU A 22 -35.94 16.51 -2.86
CA GLU A 22 -36.96 17.53 -3.06
C GLU A 22 -37.76 17.29 -4.35
N GLY A 23 -39.08 17.42 -4.26
CA GLY A 23 -40.00 17.16 -5.38
C GLY A 23 -40.35 15.68 -5.61
N MET A 24 -39.85 14.75 -4.80
CA MET A 24 -40.22 13.33 -4.89
C MET A 24 -41.37 12.98 -3.94
N GLU A 25 -42.47 12.47 -4.50
CA GLU A 25 -43.59 11.96 -3.71
C GLU A 25 -43.28 10.57 -3.12
N ASP A 26 -43.71 10.36 -1.88
CA ASP A 26 -43.60 9.07 -1.21
C ASP A 26 -44.79 8.17 -1.58
N GLY A 27 -44.50 6.94 -2.00
CA GLY A 27 -45.50 5.99 -2.48
C GLY A 27 -45.21 4.55 -2.08
N THR A 28 -46.24 3.71 -2.21
CA THR A 28 -46.09 2.26 -2.09
C THR A 28 -45.77 1.67 -3.46
N LEU A 29 -44.69 0.89 -3.53
CA LEU A 29 -44.15 0.32 -4.76
C LEU A 29 -44.04 -1.21 -4.62
N ASN A 30 -44.22 -1.93 -5.74
CA ASN A 30 -43.82 -3.33 -5.84
C ASN A 30 -42.32 -3.47 -6.15
N ARG A 31 -41.80 -4.70 -6.10
CA ARG A 31 -40.36 -4.98 -6.32
C ARG A 31 -39.82 -4.43 -7.65
N ALA A 32 -40.56 -4.59 -8.74
CA ALA A 32 -40.16 -4.13 -10.07
C ALA A 32 -40.18 -2.59 -10.20
N GLN A 33 -41.14 -1.92 -9.54
CA GLN A 33 -41.19 -0.47 -9.46
C GLN A 33 -40.05 0.09 -8.60
N LEU A 34 -39.76 -0.54 -7.46
CA LEU A 34 -38.67 -0.14 -6.58
C LEU A 34 -37.29 -0.32 -7.23
N ALA A 35 -37.09 -1.43 -7.96
CA ALA A 35 -35.89 -1.68 -8.74
C ALA A 35 -35.65 -0.56 -9.78
N ARG A 36 -36.70 -0.16 -10.51
CA ARG A 36 -36.65 0.98 -11.44
C ARG A 36 -36.37 2.31 -10.72
N ALA A 37 -37.05 2.58 -9.61
CA ALA A 37 -36.85 3.81 -8.83
C ALA A 37 -35.39 3.97 -8.35
N PHE A 38 -34.73 2.87 -7.99
CA PHE A 38 -33.33 2.88 -7.57
C PHE A 38 -32.32 2.64 -8.70
N SER A 39 -32.77 2.42 -9.93
CA SER A 39 -31.94 2.05 -11.08
C SER A 39 -31.06 0.82 -10.81
N VAL A 40 -31.66 -0.23 -10.24
CA VAL A 40 -31.00 -1.53 -9.95
C VAL A 40 -31.83 -2.70 -10.47
N SER A 41 -31.27 -3.91 -10.45
CA SER A 41 -32.01 -5.13 -10.81
C SER A 41 -32.97 -5.57 -9.69
N GLU A 42 -34.03 -6.31 -10.02
CA GLU A 42 -34.90 -6.94 -9.01
C GLU A 42 -34.14 -7.92 -8.10
N ASN A 43 -33.11 -8.59 -8.62
CA ASN A 43 -32.24 -9.46 -7.84
C ASN A 43 -31.47 -8.68 -6.75
N THR A 44 -31.08 -7.45 -7.05
CA THR A 44 -30.46 -6.54 -6.08
C THR A 44 -31.44 -6.21 -4.96
N ILE A 45 -32.71 -5.95 -5.28
CA ILE A 45 -33.75 -5.71 -4.28
C ILE A 45 -33.96 -6.96 -3.42
N THR A 46 -34.05 -8.15 -4.01
CA THR A 46 -34.14 -9.42 -3.27
C THR A 46 -32.99 -9.60 -2.29
N LYS A 47 -31.75 -9.28 -2.72
CA LYS A 47 -30.59 -9.27 -1.83
C LYS A 47 -30.75 -8.25 -0.70
N TRP A 48 -31.25 -7.05 -0.96
CA TRP A 48 -31.43 -6.03 0.07
C TRP A 48 -32.48 -6.43 1.11
N ILE A 49 -33.54 -7.14 0.71
CA ILE A 49 -34.51 -7.74 1.64
C ILE A 49 -33.81 -8.68 2.62
N SER A 50 -32.95 -9.59 2.12
CA SER A 50 -32.15 -10.48 3.00
C SER A 50 -31.16 -9.74 3.91
N GLN A 51 -30.84 -8.48 3.60
CA GLN A 51 -29.97 -7.61 4.40
C GLN A 51 -30.76 -6.74 5.40
N GLY A 52 -32.07 -6.95 5.53
CA GLY A 52 -32.92 -6.22 6.47
C GLY A 52 -33.55 -4.95 5.90
N MET A 53 -33.62 -4.79 4.58
CA MET A 53 -34.35 -3.66 3.98
C MET A 53 -35.84 -3.70 4.40
N PRO A 54 -36.45 -2.55 4.76
CA PRO A 54 -37.85 -2.49 5.17
C PRO A 54 -38.81 -3.05 4.11
N VAL A 55 -39.71 -3.93 4.56
CA VAL A 55 -40.83 -4.47 3.78
C VAL A 55 -42.13 -4.14 4.52
N MET A 56 -43.15 -3.64 3.81
CA MET A 56 -44.46 -3.32 4.40
C MET A 56 -45.33 -4.57 4.53
N SER A 57 -45.31 -5.41 3.51
CA SER A 57 -46.04 -6.67 3.46
C SER A 57 -45.18 -7.73 2.78
N ASP A 58 -44.89 -8.80 3.51
CA ASP A 58 -44.23 -9.99 2.98
C ASP A 58 -45.20 -10.71 2.05
N GLY A 59 -44.91 -10.73 0.76
CA GLY A 59 -45.76 -11.38 -0.22
C GLY A 59 -45.88 -12.88 0.08
N GLN A 60 -47.03 -13.32 0.64
CA GLN A 60 -47.39 -14.74 0.71
C GLN A 60 -48.46 -15.07 -0.33
N ASN A 61 -48.35 -16.27 -0.91
CA ASN A 61 -49.31 -16.92 -1.83
C ASN A 61 -50.07 -15.95 -2.76
N GLY A 62 -49.39 -15.47 -3.81
CA GLY A 62 -50.00 -14.68 -4.88
C GLY A 62 -50.08 -13.17 -4.62
N VAL A 63 -49.67 -12.70 -3.43
CA VAL A 63 -49.59 -11.27 -3.11
C VAL A 63 -48.17 -10.74 -3.41
N ALA A 64 -48.08 -9.64 -4.15
CA ALA A 64 -46.80 -9.00 -4.46
C ALA A 64 -46.24 -8.27 -3.22
N TYR A 65 -44.92 -8.28 -3.05
CA TYR A 65 -44.25 -7.49 -2.01
C TYR A 65 -44.60 -6.02 -2.12
N GLU A 66 -44.89 -5.39 -0.98
CA GLU A 66 -45.12 -3.96 -0.87
C GLU A 66 -43.97 -3.27 -0.13
N PHE A 67 -43.49 -2.18 -0.72
CA PHE A 67 -42.40 -1.36 -0.19
C PHE A 67 -42.83 0.09 -0.10
N ARG A 68 -42.44 0.78 0.96
CA ARG A 68 -42.63 2.24 1.06
C ARG A 68 -41.35 2.95 0.62
N LEU A 69 -41.44 3.80 -0.40
CA LEU A 69 -40.28 4.44 -1.05
C LEU A 69 -39.40 5.17 -0.03
N ARG A 70 -39.97 6.01 0.84
CA ARG A 70 -39.21 6.74 1.87
C ARG A 70 -38.43 5.82 2.82
N HIS A 71 -38.98 4.66 3.20
CA HIS A 71 -38.32 3.74 4.14
C HIS A 71 -37.13 3.06 3.46
N CYS A 72 -37.33 2.55 2.24
CA CYS A 72 -36.28 1.89 1.48
C CYS A 72 -35.16 2.87 1.09
N TYR A 73 -35.50 4.13 0.79
CA TYR A 73 -34.50 5.16 0.49
C TYR A 73 -33.64 5.47 1.71
N ALA A 74 -34.25 5.73 2.86
CA ALA A 74 -33.53 6.02 4.09
C ALA A 74 -32.59 4.87 4.49
N TRP A 75 -33.07 3.62 4.39
CA TRP A 75 -32.27 2.43 4.68
C TRP A 75 -31.07 2.31 3.74
N ARG A 76 -31.26 2.57 2.43
CA ARG A 76 -30.18 2.54 1.45
C ARG A 76 -29.12 3.59 1.79
N MET A 77 -29.54 4.82 2.07
CA MET A 77 -28.62 5.92 2.38
C MET A 77 -27.82 5.63 3.66
N GLU A 78 -28.48 5.15 4.70
CA GLU A 78 -27.82 4.77 5.95
C GLU A 78 -26.81 3.62 5.73
N ARG A 79 -27.20 2.58 5.00
CA ARG A 79 -26.30 1.47 4.66
C ARG A 79 -25.09 1.95 3.85
N ASP A 80 -25.31 2.77 2.83
CA ASP A 80 -24.25 3.28 1.97
C ASP A 80 -23.34 4.25 2.76
N ALA A 81 -23.87 5.01 3.71
CA ALA A 81 -23.09 5.81 4.66
C ALA A 81 -22.25 4.94 5.59
N ARG A 82 -22.83 3.87 6.15
CA ARG A 82 -22.13 2.91 7.02
C ARG A 82 -21.00 2.19 6.27
N ALA A 83 -21.25 1.78 5.03
CA ALA A 83 -20.23 1.15 4.18
C ALA A 83 -19.08 2.12 3.86
N ARG A 84 -19.39 3.39 3.55
CA ARG A 84 -18.37 4.43 3.33
C ARG A 84 -17.55 4.70 4.59
N ALA A 85 -18.19 4.79 5.76
CA ALA A 85 -17.50 4.98 7.04
C ALA A 85 -16.58 3.81 7.38
N ALA A 86 -17.03 2.57 7.19
CA ALA A 86 -16.22 1.37 7.42
C ALA A 86 -15.00 1.32 6.48
N LYS A 87 -15.19 1.66 5.20
CA LYS A 87 -14.09 1.76 4.23
C LYS A 87 -13.08 2.84 4.65
N ALA A 88 -13.55 4.05 4.97
CA ALA A 88 -12.68 5.15 5.42
C ALA A 88 -11.88 4.80 6.68
N GLN A 89 -12.48 4.06 7.62
CA GLN A 89 -11.78 3.56 8.81
C GLN A 89 -10.71 2.54 8.44
N GLY A 90 -11.01 1.60 7.54
CA GLY A 90 -10.04 0.63 7.03
C GLY A 90 -8.86 1.31 6.32
N ASP A 91 -9.14 2.30 5.47
CA ASP A 91 -8.12 3.07 4.75
C ASP A 91 -7.21 3.85 5.73
N ARG A 92 -7.78 4.46 6.79
CA ARG A 92 -7.00 5.12 7.86
C ARG A 92 -6.11 4.15 8.62
N LEU A 93 -6.62 2.97 8.98
CA LEU A 93 -5.83 1.96 9.68
C LEU A 93 -4.69 1.43 8.79
N ALA A 94 -4.96 1.23 7.50
CA ALA A 94 -3.96 0.82 6.53
C ALA A 94 -2.87 1.90 6.35
N ALA A 95 -3.24 3.18 6.29
CA ALA A 95 -2.29 4.29 6.22
C ALA A 95 -1.42 4.38 7.48
N GLN A 96 -2.02 4.26 8.68
CA GLN A 96 -1.27 4.23 9.94
C GLN A 96 -0.31 3.04 10.02
N ALA A 97 -0.76 1.85 9.61
CA ALA A 97 0.09 0.67 9.56
C ALA A 97 1.24 0.84 8.56
N ALA A 98 0.98 1.44 7.39
CA ALA A 98 2.01 1.71 6.39
C ALA A 98 3.11 2.65 6.91
N LEU A 99 2.75 3.68 7.68
CA LEU A 99 3.70 4.56 8.36
C LEU A 99 4.52 3.79 9.40
N ALA A 100 3.87 3.00 10.25
CA ALA A 100 4.53 2.21 11.29
C ALA A 100 5.48 1.13 10.74
N PHE A 101 5.14 0.50 9.60
CA PHE A 101 6.01 -0.50 8.96
C PHE A 101 7.20 0.12 8.21
N ARG A 102 7.17 1.42 7.91
CA ARG A 102 8.21 2.10 7.10
C ARG A 102 9.28 2.83 7.90
N ASN A 103 9.19 2.92 9.23
CA ASN A 103 10.23 3.55 10.08
C ASN A 103 10.61 4.98 9.61
N LEU A 104 9.63 5.74 9.11
CA LEU A 104 9.84 7.13 8.69
C LEU A 104 9.64 8.04 9.91
N ASP A 105 10.59 8.96 10.13
CA ASP A 105 10.48 9.99 11.17
C ASP A 105 9.32 10.96 10.85
N GLU A 106 8.69 11.52 11.90
CA GLU A 106 7.48 12.36 11.83
C GLU A 106 7.58 13.54 10.85
N ASP A 107 8.80 14.02 10.58
CA ASP A 107 9.07 15.16 9.69
C ASP A 107 8.86 14.85 8.20
N GLN A 108 8.87 13.57 7.79
CA GLN A 108 8.60 13.14 6.41
C GLN A 108 7.11 12.86 6.13
N ALA A 109 6.27 12.85 7.17
CA ALA A 109 4.86 12.51 7.05
C ALA A 109 4.00 13.64 6.46
N GLU A 110 4.43 14.89 6.58
CA GLU A 110 3.67 16.07 6.10
C GLU A 110 3.81 16.28 4.58
N GLU A 111 4.95 15.92 3.97
CA GLU A 111 5.19 16.11 2.54
C GLU A 111 4.45 15.08 1.65
N GLU A 112 4.17 13.88 2.17
CA GLU A 112 3.43 12.84 1.45
C GLU A 112 1.92 12.85 1.69
N ALA A 113 1.43 13.62 2.68
CA ALA A 113 0.01 13.70 3.03
C ALA A 113 -0.85 14.40 1.95
N GLU A 114 -0.23 15.08 0.98
CA GLU A 114 -0.93 15.70 -0.17
C GLU A 114 -1.33 14.70 -1.26
N LEU A 115 -0.77 13.47 -1.27
CA LEU A 115 -1.16 12.44 -2.23
C LEU A 115 -2.26 11.56 -1.64
N THR A 116 -3.44 11.56 -2.29
CA THR A 116 -4.50 10.64 -1.88
C THR A 116 -4.02 9.20 -2.04
N ALA A 117 -4.55 8.26 -1.25
CA ALA A 117 -4.15 6.84 -1.31
C ALA A 117 -4.30 6.23 -2.74
N ASP A 118 -5.20 6.77 -3.56
CA ASP A 118 -5.35 6.39 -4.97
C ASP A 118 -4.23 6.98 -5.85
N ASP A 119 -3.80 8.21 -5.58
CA ASP A 119 -2.64 8.83 -6.24
C ASP A 119 -1.34 8.15 -5.84
N LEU A 120 -1.16 7.79 -4.56
CA LEU A 120 -0.01 7.01 -4.10
C LEU A 120 0.02 5.63 -4.76
N LYS A 121 -1.14 4.97 -4.93
CA LYS A 121 -1.23 3.68 -5.62
C LYS A 121 -0.90 3.80 -7.11
N LYS A 122 -1.48 4.77 -7.81
CA LYS A 122 -1.18 5.04 -9.23
C LYS A 122 0.29 5.43 -9.42
N TRP A 123 0.83 6.23 -8.52
CA TRP A 123 2.23 6.63 -8.52
C TRP A 123 3.13 5.43 -8.27
N SER A 124 2.81 4.56 -7.29
CA SER A 124 3.53 3.32 -7.01
C SER A 124 3.46 2.32 -8.18
N GLU A 125 2.31 2.19 -8.85
CA GLU A 125 2.16 1.34 -10.05
C GLU A 125 2.99 1.90 -11.21
N ALA A 126 2.97 3.21 -11.44
CA ALA A 126 3.82 3.87 -12.43
C ALA A 126 5.32 3.73 -12.10
N GLU A 127 5.70 3.88 -10.84
CA GLU A 127 7.06 3.68 -10.31
C GLU A 127 7.51 2.24 -10.56
N TYR A 128 6.67 1.26 -10.25
CA TYR A 128 6.95 -0.15 -10.50
C TYR A 128 7.19 -0.45 -11.97
N HIS A 129 6.37 0.12 -12.87
CA HIS A 129 6.56 -0.02 -14.31
C HIS A 129 7.86 0.63 -14.80
N ARG A 130 8.22 1.82 -14.28
CA ARG A 130 9.49 2.50 -14.58
C ARG A 130 10.69 1.68 -14.09
N ASN A 131 10.66 1.22 -12.84
CA ASN A 131 11.73 0.44 -12.23
C ASN A 131 11.93 -0.89 -12.94
N ARG A 132 10.85 -1.54 -13.38
CA ARG A 132 10.93 -2.80 -14.13
C ARG A 132 11.55 -2.61 -15.52
N VAL A 133 11.25 -1.50 -16.21
CA VAL A 133 11.88 -1.17 -17.50
C VAL A 133 13.36 -0.82 -17.31
N ALA A 134 13.71 -0.13 -16.21
CA ALA A 134 15.09 0.19 -15.85
C ALA A 134 15.90 -1.07 -15.46
N GLU A 135 15.32 -2.03 -14.73
CA GLU A 135 15.95 -3.34 -14.47
C GLU A 135 16.25 -4.10 -15.77
N GLN A 136 15.32 -4.08 -16.74
CA GLN A 136 15.51 -4.74 -18.04
C GLN A 136 16.61 -4.08 -18.89
N ARG A 137 16.85 -2.79 -18.69
CA ARG A 137 17.95 -2.04 -19.35
C ARG A 137 19.28 -2.17 -18.61
N GLY A 138 19.27 -2.70 -17.39
CA GLY A 138 20.44 -2.84 -16.53
C GLY A 138 20.76 -1.59 -15.70
N ASP A 139 19.87 -0.59 -15.69
CA ASP A 139 20.02 0.64 -14.91
C ASP A 139 19.79 0.41 -13.41
N LEU A 140 19.02 -0.63 -13.06
CA LEU A 140 18.73 -1.05 -11.69
C LEU A 140 19.02 -2.55 -11.50
N VAL A 141 19.55 -2.90 -10.33
CA VAL A 141 19.72 -4.29 -9.90
C VAL A 141 19.08 -4.52 -8.54
N ARG A 142 18.56 -5.72 -8.32
CA ARG A 142 17.98 -6.08 -7.03
C ARG A 142 19.03 -6.02 -5.92
N ALA A 143 18.71 -5.30 -4.84
CA ALA A 143 19.60 -5.15 -3.70
C ALA A 143 20.04 -6.50 -3.09
N GLY A 144 19.16 -7.50 -3.04
CA GLY A 144 19.51 -8.85 -2.58
C GLY A 144 20.60 -9.51 -3.44
N ARG A 145 20.46 -9.43 -4.77
CA ARG A 145 21.47 -9.95 -5.71
C ARG A 145 22.78 -9.19 -5.60
N MET A 146 22.73 -7.86 -5.44
CA MET A 146 23.93 -7.04 -5.26
C MET A 146 24.66 -7.36 -3.96
N ARG A 147 23.91 -7.62 -2.88
CA ARG A 147 24.45 -8.05 -1.59
C ARG A 147 25.21 -9.36 -1.72
N GLU A 148 24.60 -10.37 -2.31
CA GLU A 148 25.22 -11.69 -2.53
C GLU A 148 26.51 -11.56 -3.34
N LEU A 149 26.47 -10.81 -4.45
CA LEU A 149 27.66 -10.57 -5.28
C LEU A 149 28.79 -9.87 -4.50
N LEU A 150 28.46 -8.82 -3.73
CA LEU A 150 29.44 -8.11 -2.93
C LEU A 150 30.05 -9.02 -1.85
N GLU A 151 29.25 -9.86 -1.21
CA GLU A 151 29.73 -10.83 -0.22
C GLU A 151 30.72 -11.82 -0.83
N GLU A 152 30.35 -12.43 -1.97
CA GLU A 152 31.23 -13.36 -2.70
C GLU A 152 32.55 -12.70 -3.12
N LEU A 153 32.49 -11.47 -3.65
CA LEU A 153 33.67 -10.72 -4.06
C LEU A 153 34.58 -10.39 -2.87
N MET A 154 34.01 -9.98 -1.75
CA MET A 154 34.78 -9.62 -0.56
C MET A 154 35.43 -10.84 0.09
N VAL A 155 34.75 -11.99 0.11
CA VAL A 155 35.33 -13.27 0.56
C VAL A 155 36.48 -13.69 -0.36
N SER A 156 36.28 -13.62 -1.68
CA SER A 156 37.32 -13.97 -2.66
C SER A 156 38.55 -13.07 -2.52
N PHE A 157 38.36 -11.76 -2.45
CA PHE A 157 39.45 -10.79 -2.25
C PHE A 157 40.14 -10.98 -0.91
N GLY A 158 39.37 -11.27 0.14
CA GLY A 158 39.87 -11.65 1.43
C GLY A 158 40.84 -12.83 1.31
N ASN A 159 40.39 -13.96 0.81
CA ASN A 159 41.20 -15.17 0.72
C ASN A 159 42.48 -14.94 -0.12
N ALA A 160 42.40 -14.11 -1.15
CA ALA A 160 43.55 -13.72 -1.95
C ALA A 160 44.61 -12.97 -1.12
N LEU A 161 44.20 -12.02 -0.26
CA LEU A 161 45.12 -11.31 0.63
C LEU A 161 45.73 -12.20 1.72
N ASP A 162 44.98 -13.16 2.26
CA ASP A 162 45.49 -14.09 3.29
C ASP A 162 46.56 -15.02 2.72
N THR A 163 46.40 -15.45 1.47
CA THR A 163 47.29 -16.42 0.82
C THR A 163 48.42 -15.76 0.01
N LEU A 164 48.37 -14.44 -0.19
CA LEU A 164 49.38 -13.69 -0.93
C LEU A 164 50.80 -13.80 -0.33
N PRO A 165 51.00 -13.74 1.00
CA PRO A 165 52.33 -13.89 1.58
C PRO A 165 52.95 -15.26 1.29
N ASP A 166 52.18 -16.33 1.43
CA ASP A 166 52.60 -17.71 1.14
C ASP A 166 52.92 -17.87 -0.36
N PHE A 167 52.07 -17.30 -1.22
CA PHE A 167 52.32 -17.28 -2.66
C PHE A 167 53.65 -16.58 -2.98
N CYS A 168 53.91 -15.43 -2.35
CA CYS A 168 55.13 -14.67 -2.57
C CYS A 168 56.38 -15.36 -1.99
N GLU A 169 56.28 -16.03 -0.84
CA GLU A 169 57.35 -16.86 -0.29
C GLU A 169 57.74 -17.95 -1.29
N LEU A 170 56.75 -18.70 -1.79
CA LEU A 170 56.96 -19.80 -2.71
C LEU A 170 57.55 -19.36 -4.06
N ASN A 171 57.03 -18.26 -4.63
CA ASN A 171 57.36 -17.85 -6.01
C ASN A 171 58.54 -16.86 -6.10
N PHE A 172 58.79 -16.07 -5.06
CA PHE A 172 59.85 -15.06 -5.04
C PHE A 172 60.96 -15.35 -4.03
N SER A 173 60.88 -16.47 -3.31
CA SER A 173 61.88 -16.89 -2.31
C SER A 173 62.13 -15.82 -1.24
N LEU A 174 61.05 -15.20 -0.75
CA LEU A 174 61.11 -14.21 0.32
C LEU A 174 61.67 -14.84 1.60
N SER A 175 62.44 -14.07 2.36
CA SER A 175 62.87 -14.48 3.70
C SER A 175 61.70 -14.42 4.69
N ALA A 176 61.80 -15.15 5.80
CA ALA A 176 60.78 -15.13 6.86
C ALA A 176 60.47 -13.70 7.37
N GLU A 177 61.49 -12.83 7.46
CA GLU A 177 61.28 -11.43 7.85
C GLU A 177 60.50 -10.64 6.79
N GLN A 178 60.75 -10.91 5.50
CA GLN A 178 60.02 -10.27 4.40
C GLN A 178 58.57 -10.77 4.33
N VAL A 179 58.33 -12.06 4.57
CA VAL A 179 56.98 -12.65 4.65
C VAL A 179 56.19 -12.03 5.80
N ALA A 180 56.79 -11.88 6.98
CA ALA A 180 56.14 -11.25 8.14
C ALA A 180 55.73 -9.80 7.84
N LYS A 181 56.61 -9.01 7.20
CA LYS A 181 56.27 -7.63 6.76
C LYS A 181 55.15 -7.60 5.73
N LEU A 182 55.10 -8.59 4.83
CA LEU A 182 54.04 -8.70 3.83
C LEU A 182 52.70 -9.10 4.45
N GLN A 183 52.71 -10.04 5.41
CA GLN A 183 51.54 -10.40 6.21
C GLN A 183 50.97 -9.18 6.94
N GLU A 184 51.82 -8.46 7.68
CA GLU A 184 51.42 -7.24 8.41
C GLU A 184 50.80 -6.20 7.45
N ARG A 185 51.38 -6.04 6.25
CA ARG A 185 50.84 -5.11 5.24
C ARG A 185 49.48 -5.53 4.69
N CYS A 186 49.26 -6.83 4.48
CA CYS A 186 48.00 -7.40 4.00
C CYS A 186 46.90 -7.27 5.07
N ASP A 187 47.22 -7.58 6.33
CA ASP A 187 46.32 -7.42 7.47
C ASP A 187 45.93 -5.95 7.67
N ALA A 188 46.91 -5.04 7.62
CA ALA A 188 46.64 -3.60 7.70
C ALA A 188 45.73 -3.13 6.56
N ALA A 189 45.87 -3.65 5.34
CA ALA A 189 45.00 -3.31 4.22
C ALA A 189 43.56 -3.79 4.44
N ARG A 190 43.37 -5.00 4.99
CA ARG A 190 42.05 -5.52 5.37
C ARG A 190 41.37 -4.68 6.45
N ILE A 191 42.12 -4.31 7.50
CA ILE A 191 41.60 -3.50 8.60
C ILE A 191 41.19 -2.11 8.09
N ASP A 192 42.02 -1.46 7.27
CA ASP A 192 41.69 -0.17 6.64
C ASP A 192 40.45 -0.26 5.74
N ALA A 193 40.36 -1.31 4.90
CA ALA A 193 39.19 -1.52 4.04
C ALA A 193 37.90 -1.69 4.87
N ARG A 194 37.96 -2.48 5.95
CA ARG A 194 36.84 -2.65 6.89
C ARG A 194 36.44 -1.32 7.53
N ALA A 195 37.40 -0.57 8.07
CA ALA A 195 37.13 0.71 8.72
C ALA A 195 36.47 1.72 7.77
N ARG A 196 36.90 1.75 6.50
CA ARG A 196 36.28 2.61 5.47
C ARG A 196 34.85 2.19 5.13
N ILE A 197 34.59 0.89 5.05
CA ILE A 197 33.23 0.37 4.80
C ILE A 197 32.32 0.72 5.98
N GLU A 198 32.75 0.48 7.21
CA GLU A 198 31.99 0.85 8.41
C GLU A 198 31.72 2.37 8.44
N ALA A 199 32.74 3.20 8.18
CA ALA A 199 32.60 4.65 8.14
C ALA A 199 31.66 5.14 7.02
N ALA A 200 31.63 4.46 5.86
CA ALA A 200 30.73 4.78 4.77
C ALA A 200 29.28 4.40 5.09
N LEU A 201 29.05 3.26 5.76
CA LEU A 201 27.72 2.80 6.16
C LEU A 201 27.13 3.60 7.33
N LEU A 202 27.97 4.20 8.18
CA LEU A 202 27.56 5.07 9.28
C LEU A 202 27.18 6.49 8.84
N ARG A 203 27.47 6.88 7.58
CA ARG A 203 27.00 8.16 7.04
C ARG A 203 25.52 8.04 6.69
N PRO A 204 24.63 8.93 7.18
CA PRO A 204 23.24 8.96 6.73
C PRO A 204 23.24 9.10 5.21
N GLY A 205 22.57 8.17 4.53
CA GLY A 205 22.60 8.06 3.08
C GLY A 205 22.19 9.37 2.43
N GLU A 206 23.08 9.96 1.64
CA GLU A 206 22.77 11.10 0.79
C GLU A 206 21.84 10.60 -0.33
N VAL A 207 20.54 10.83 -0.18
CA VAL A 207 19.57 10.55 -1.25
C VAL A 207 19.87 11.56 -2.35
N VAL A 208 20.58 11.12 -3.40
CA VAL A 208 20.75 11.92 -4.61
C VAL A 208 19.36 12.05 -5.25
N ALA A 209 18.73 13.22 -5.08
CA ALA A 209 17.51 13.55 -5.76
C ALA A 209 17.74 13.49 -7.28
N MET A 210 17.25 12.44 -7.94
CA MET A 210 17.22 12.37 -9.40
C MET A 210 16.09 13.25 -9.91
N GLY A 211 16.35 14.55 -10.01
CA GLY A 211 15.32 15.52 -10.40
C GLY A 211 15.84 16.91 -10.75
N ALA A 212 16.82 17.02 -11.66
CA ALA A 212 17.11 18.30 -12.33
C ALA A 212 17.90 18.07 -13.62
N GLN A 213 17.31 17.39 -14.59
CA GLN A 213 17.81 17.47 -15.96
C GLN A 213 17.43 18.85 -16.48
N LYS A 214 18.35 19.81 -16.31
CA LYS A 214 18.25 21.17 -16.86
C LYS A 214 17.80 21.08 -18.32
N ALA A 215 16.66 21.71 -18.61
CA ALA A 215 16.32 22.10 -19.96
C ALA A 215 17.52 22.88 -20.53
N LEU A 216 18.18 22.32 -21.53
CA LEU A 216 19.01 23.11 -22.42
C LEU A 216 18.04 23.88 -23.32
N ASP A 217 17.91 25.18 -23.04
CA ASP A 217 17.34 26.14 -23.99
C ASP A 217 18.21 26.15 -25.26
N LEU A 218 17.58 25.82 -26.38
CA LEU A 218 18.03 26.13 -27.74
C LEU A 218 17.03 27.10 -28.36
#